data_AF-A0A7K6AAJ4-F1
#
_entry.id   AF-A0A7K6AAJ4-F1
#
_cell.length_a   1.000
_cell.length_b   1.000
_cell.length_c   1.000
_cell.angle_alpha   90.00
_cell.angle_beta   90.00
_cell.angle_gamma   90.00
#
_symmetry.space_group_name_H-M   'P 1'
#
loop_
_entity.id
_entity.type
_entity.pdbx_description
1 polymer ?
#
loop_
_entity_poly.entity_id
_entity_poly.type
_entity_poly.pdbx_seq_one_letter_code
_entity_poly.pdbx_strand_id
1 'polypeptide(L)' 'ERCPDGVLGERGPIYKFPDSSRECRPCHENCTRGCLGPLLRDCLGDALPVSRKTPTLIAVMVVGGLFLSCSIVLL' A
#
# COMPACT_ATOMS: atom_id res chain seq x y z
N GLU A 1 -6.81 -15.08 -18.78
CA GLU A 1 -5.34 -15.07 -18.70
C GLU A 1 -4.87 -14.47 -17.37
N ARG A 2 -4.01 -15.18 -16.63
CA ARG A 2 -3.46 -14.76 -15.34
C ARG A 2 -1.99 -14.37 -15.60
N CYS A 3 -1.59 -13.15 -15.27
CA CYS A 3 -0.23 -12.69 -15.54
C CYS A 3 0.78 -13.46 -14.67
N PRO A 4 2.01 -13.69 -15.19
CA PRO A 4 3.04 -14.38 -14.44
C PRO A 4 3.54 -13.51 -13.28
N ASP A 5 3.18 -13.93 -12.06
CA ASP A 5 3.64 -13.33 -10.81
C ASP A 5 4.82 -14.12 -10.23
N GLY A 6 6.03 -13.56 -10.28
CA GLY A 6 7.19 -14.13 -9.61
C GLY A 6 7.86 -15.29 -10.35
N VAL A 7 7.83 -15.27 -11.68
CA VAL A 7 8.59 -16.24 -12.48
C VAL A 7 10.07 -15.90 -12.40
N LEU A 8 10.92 -16.88 -12.04
CA LEU A 8 12.38 -16.71 -12.06
C LEU A 8 12.85 -16.53 -13.51
N GLY A 9 13.35 -15.34 -13.84
CA GLY A 9 14.06 -15.09 -15.09
C GLY A 9 15.57 -15.24 -14.92
N GLU A 10 16.33 -15.10 -16.01
CA GLU A 10 17.80 -15.22 -16.01
C GLU A 10 18.52 -14.19 -15.15
N ARG A 11 17.89 -13.05 -14.85
CA ARG A 11 18.49 -11.93 -14.09
C ARG A 11 17.82 -11.71 -12.72
N GLY A 12 16.95 -12.61 -12.28
CA GLY A 12 16.18 -12.48 -11.04
C GLY A 12 14.67 -12.66 -11.24
N PRO A 13 13.86 -12.47 -10.18
CA PRO A 13 12.41 -12.63 -10.24
C PRO A 13 11.77 -11.55 -11.14
N ILE A 14 10.97 -11.97 -12.11
CA ILE A 14 10.22 -11.09 -13.02
C ILE A 14 8.78 -10.98 -12.52
N TYR A 15 8.33 -9.74 -12.30
CA TYR A 15 6.95 -9.42 -11.93
C TYR A 15 6.26 -8.67 -13.06
N LYS A 16 5.03 -9.08 -13.38
CA LYS A 16 4.17 -8.42 -14.37
C LYS A 16 2.77 -8.22 -13.80
N PHE A 17 2.13 -7.11 -14.13
CA PHE A 17 0.77 -6.81 -13.70
C PHE A 17 -0.17 -6.72 -14.91
N PRO A 18 -1.46 -7.10 -14.75
CA PRO A 18 -2.46 -6.90 -15.79
C PRO A 18 -2.84 -5.42 -15.90
N ASP A 19 -2.70 -4.85 -17.09
CA ASP A 19 -3.17 -3.51 -17.38
C ASP A 19 -4.68 -3.45 -17.62
N SER A 20 -5.26 -2.25 -17.78
CA SER A 20 -6.68 -2.07 -18.11
C SER A 20 -7.08 -2.74 -19.43
N SER A 21 -6.14 -2.93 -20.36
CA SER A 21 -6.31 -3.71 -21.61
C SER A 21 -6.24 -5.22 -21.41
N ARG A 22 -6.04 -5.71 -20.17
CA ARG A 22 -5.73 -7.11 -19.82
C ARG A 22 -4.40 -7.63 -20.38
N GLU A 23 -3.53 -6.75 -20.86
CA GLU A 23 -2.17 -7.12 -21.24
C GLU A 23 -1.22 -7.11 -20.04
N CYS A 24 -0.29 -8.05 -20.00
CA CYS A 24 0.68 -8.15 -18.91
C CYS A 24 1.85 -7.19 -19.15
N ARG A 25 1.91 -6.11 -18.36
CA ARG A 25 2.99 -5.12 -18.40
C ARG A 25 4.03 -5.37 -17.30
N PRO A 26 5.32 -5.06 -17.53
CA PRO A 26 6.36 -5.27 -16.53
C PRO A 26 6.19 -4.32 -15.33
N CYS A 27 6.46 -4.84 -14.14
CA CYS A 27 6.58 -4.04 -12.92
C CYS A 27 7.82 -3.15 -12.94
N HIS A 28 7.89 -2.21 -11.98
CA HIS A 28 9.09 -1.42 -11.70
C HIS A 28 10.27 -2.32 -11.30
N GLU A 29 11.48 -1.97 -11.73
CA GLU A 29 12.70 -2.78 -11.53
C GLU A 29 13.04 -3.05 -10.05
N ASN A 30 12.74 -2.10 -9.18
CA ASN A 30 12.94 -2.24 -7.73
C ASN A 30 11.83 -3.02 -7.00
N CYS A 31 10.74 -3.42 -7.67
CA CYS A 31 9.71 -4.24 -7.03
C CYS A 31 10.19 -5.70 -6.94
N THR A 32 10.50 -6.16 -5.73
CA THR A 32 11.02 -7.51 -5.48
C THR A 32 9.98 -8.52 -5.02
N ARG A 33 8.71 -8.10 -4.89
CA ARG A 33 7.61 -8.88 -4.31
C ARG A 33 6.30 -8.79 -5.11
N GLY A 34 6.34 -8.23 -6.33
CA GLY A 34 5.17 -8.00 -7.19
C GLY A 34 4.77 -6.53 -7.29
N CYS A 35 3.78 -6.22 -8.12
CA CYS A 35 3.20 -4.88 -8.24
C CYS A 35 1.74 -4.92 -8.73
N LEU A 36 0.98 -3.85 -8.48
CA LEU A 36 -0.36 -3.61 -9.04
C LEU A 36 -0.33 -2.59 -10.19
N GLY A 37 0.81 -1.98 -10.46
CA GLY A 37 0.99 -0.90 -11.42
C GLY A 37 2.46 -0.68 -11.75
N PRO A 38 2.76 0.23 -12.70
CA PRO A 38 4.11 0.41 -13.21
C PRO A 38 4.99 1.27 -12.29
N LEU A 39 4.42 1.95 -11.29
CA LEU A 39 5.18 2.85 -10.42
C LEU A 39 5.71 2.10 -9.20
N LEU A 40 6.81 2.60 -8.62
CA LEU A 40 7.40 2.07 -7.38
C LEU A 40 6.41 2.05 -6.21
N ARG A 41 5.48 3.03 -6.18
CA ARG A 41 4.43 3.12 -5.17
C ARG A 41 3.42 1.97 -5.25
N ASP A 42 3.35 1.28 -6.38
CA ASP A 42 2.42 0.19 -6.63
C ASP A 42 3.05 -1.19 -6.36
N CYS A 43 4.27 -1.26 -5.81
CA CYS A 43 4.89 -2.54 -5.45
C CYS A 43 4.07 -3.27 -4.37
N LEU A 44 3.85 -4.58 -4.54
CA LEU A 44 3.24 -5.44 -3.53
C LEU A 44 4.28 -5.71 -2.44
N GLY A 45 3.94 -5.49 -1.17
CA GLY A 45 4.84 -5.68 -0.04
C GLY A 45 5.50 -4.40 0.47
N ASP A 46 5.60 -3.37 -0.38
CA ASP A 46 5.43 -1.99 0.06
C ASP A 46 3.94 -1.76 0.07
N ALA A 47 3.22 -2.34 1.04
CA ALA A 47 1.89 -1.84 1.33
C ALA A 47 2.09 -0.35 1.60
N LEU A 48 1.83 0.46 0.57
CA LEU A 48 1.54 1.88 0.65
C LEU A 48 0.70 1.98 1.89
N PRO A 49 1.29 2.51 2.94
CA PRO A 49 0.83 2.11 4.22
C PRO A 49 -0.56 2.69 4.31
N VAL A 50 -1.41 1.92 4.96
CA VAL A 50 -2.45 2.48 5.84
C VAL A 50 -1.87 3.62 6.74
N SER A 51 -0.56 3.92 6.71
CA SER A 51 0.12 5.17 7.10
C SER A 51 -0.06 6.40 6.18
N ARG A 52 -1.24 6.60 5.59
CA ARG A 52 -1.80 7.97 5.58
C ARG A 52 -2.87 8.20 6.65
N LYS A 53 -3.31 7.13 7.34
CA LYS A 53 -4.34 7.16 8.38
C LYS A 53 -3.81 6.95 9.80
N THR A 54 -2.60 6.43 9.99
CA THR A 54 -2.00 6.33 11.33
C THR A 54 -1.83 7.68 12.05
N PRO A 55 -1.37 8.78 11.42
CA PRO A 55 -1.33 10.07 12.15
C PRO A 55 -2.74 10.61 12.42
N THR A 56 -3.72 10.33 11.55
CA THR A 56 -5.10 10.79 11.76
C THR A 56 -5.79 10.09 12.91
N LEU A 57 -5.50 8.79 13.13
CA LEU A 57 -6.10 8.04 14.25
C LEU A 57 -5.59 8.56 15.61
N ILE A 58 -4.29 8.86 15.71
CA ILE A 58 -3.70 9.43 16.92
C ILE A 58 -4.30 10.82 17.19
N ALA A 59 -4.41 11.68 16.17
CA ALA A 59 -5.00 13.01 16.33
C ALA A 59 -6.46 12.95 16.80
N VAL A 60 -7.28 12.06 16.23
CA VAL A 60 -8.69 11.89 16.63
C VAL A 60 -8.80 11.39 18.07
N MET A 61 -7.95 10.44 18.47
CA MET A 61 -7.93 9.93 19.86
C MET A 61 -7.59 11.02 20.87
N VAL A 62 -6.59 11.87 20.60
CA VAL A 62 -6.17 12.94 21.51
C VAL A 62 -7.27 13.99 21.65
N VAL A 63 -7.84 14.46 20.53
CA VAL A 63 -8.90 15.47 20.54
C VAL A 63 -10.17 14.94 21.21
N GLY A 64 -10.59 13.71 20.88
CA GLY A 64 -11.75 13.06 21.48
C GLY A 64 -11.60 12.83 22.99
N GLY A 65 -10.42 12.37 23.43
CA GLY A 65 -10.13 12.16 24.85
C GLY A 65 -10.12 13.45 25.67
N LEU A 66 -9.52 14.53 25.14
CA LEU A 66 -9.53 15.84 25.80
C LEU A 66 -10.96 16.36 25.96
N PHE A 67 -11.78 16.25 24.91
CA PHE A 67 -13.16 16.71 24.95
C PHE A 67 -13.99 15.94 26.00
N LEU A 68 -13.90 14.60 25.99
CA LEU A 68 -14.60 13.75 26.95
C LEU A 68 -14.19 14.04 28.39
N SER A 69 -12.89 14.18 28.65
CA SER A 69 -12.38 14.49 30.00
C SER A 69 -12.86 15.85 30.51
N CYS A 70 -12.81 16.90 29.68
CA CYS A 70 -13.36 18.21 30.02
C CYS A 70 -14.87 18.13 30.30
N SER A 71 -15.63 17.40 29.48
CA SER A 71 -17.08 17.24 29.71
C SER A 71 -17.40 16.56 31.03
N ILE A 72 -16.63 15.55 31.46
CA ILE A 72 -16.85 14.86 32.74
C ILE A 72 -16.49 15.76 33.94
N VAL A 73 -15.43 16.55 33.83
CA VAL A 73 -14.98 17.44 34.93
C VAL A 73 -15.89 18.66 35.10
N LEU A 74 -16.53 19.11 34.02
CA LEU A 74 -17.46 20.24 34.02
C LEU A 74 -18.92 19.86 34.34
N LEU A 75 -19.23 18.57 34.42
CA LEU A 75 -20.53 18.04 34.82
C LEU A 75 -20.63 17.92 36.35
#